data_AF-A0A5M4B2N1-F1
#
_entry.id   AF-A0A5M4B2N1-F1
#
_cell.length_a   1.000
_cell.length_b   1.000
_cell.length_c   1.000
_cell.angle_alpha   90.00
_cell.angle_beta   90.00
_cell.angle_gamma   90.00
#
_symmetry.space_group_name_H-M   'P 1'
#
loop_
_entity.id
_entity.type
_entity.pdbx_description
1 polymer ?
#
loop_
_entity_poly.entity_id
_entity_poly.type
_entity_poly.pdbx_seq_one_letter_code
_entity_poly.pdbx_strand_id
1 'polypeptide(L)'
;MRLTANIKHPDSDVKRLMIYDSEDGVYLFGYDKETDSSAIWDNWFEKVEYAIEASQEYSVDQNDWQEIPDPMENCQHDWIEPVRVKGREIGKPEWGKLEKLVNGKWIDL
;
A
#
# COMPACT_ATOMS: atom_id res chain seq x y z
N MET A 1 4.12 10.06 -4.74
CA MET A 1 3.45 10.46 -3.47
C MET A 1 2.70 9.26 -2.91
N ARG A 2 2.59 9.13 -1.58
CA ARG A 2 1.80 8.06 -0.96
C ARG A 2 0.86 8.59 0.12
N LEU A 3 -0.39 8.15 0.09
CA LEU A 3 -1.43 8.55 1.04
C LEU A 3 -2.08 7.30 1.65
N THR A 4 -2.54 7.37 2.89
CA THR A 4 -3.36 6.32 3.51
C THR A 4 -4.56 6.89 4.23
N ALA A 5 -5.65 6.13 4.29
CA ALA A 5 -6.85 6.49 5.02
C ALA A 5 -7.49 5.23 5.62
N ASN A 6 -7.99 5.34 6.84
CA ASN A 6 -8.77 4.28 7.48
C ASN A 6 -10.25 4.40 7.08
N ILE A 7 -10.90 3.25 6.87
CA ILE A 7 -12.32 3.20 6.62
C ILE A 7 -13.06 3.26 7.96
N LYS A 8 -14.01 4.17 8.08
CA LYS A 8 -14.76 4.43 9.32
C LYS A 8 -15.92 3.44 9.56
N HIS A 9 -16.20 2.58 8.58
CA HIS A 9 -17.28 1.60 8.62
C HIS A 9 -16.80 0.24 9.13
N PRO A 10 -17.17 -0.17 10.36
CA PRO A 10 -16.63 -1.37 10.98
C PRO A 10 -17.00 -2.68 10.26
N ASP A 11 -18.13 -2.70 9.53
CA ASP A 11 -18.65 -3.88 8.83
C ASP A 11 -18.10 -4.04 7.39
N SER A 12 -17.29 -3.09 6.90
CA SER A 12 -16.68 -3.18 5.56
C SER A 12 -15.61 -4.27 5.51
N ASP A 13 -15.56 -5.09 4.47
CA ASP A 13 -14.45 -6.05 4.28
C ASP A 13 -13.11 -5.35 4.04
N VAL A 14 -13.14 -4.10 3.57
CA VAL A 14 -11.97 -3.23 3.44
C VAL A 14 -11.90 -2.32 4.66
N LYS A 15 -10.74 -2.31 5.33
CA LYS A 15 -10.49 -1.56 6.56
C LYS A 15 -9.62 -0.32 6.36
N ARG A 16 -8.80 -0.32 5.32
CA ARG A 16 -7.87 0.78 5.00
C ARG A 16 -7.70 0.89 3.48
N LEU A 17 -7.38 2.09 3.02
CA LEU A 17 -6.96 2.39 1.66
C LEU A 17 -5.56 3.02 1.64
N MET A 18 -4.85 2.83 0.53
CA MET A 18 -3.61 3.55 0.24
C MET A 18 -3.57 3.99 -1.21
N ILE A 19 -3.21 5.25 -1.46
CA ILE A 19 -2.90 5.74 -2.80
C ILE A 19 -1.37 5.75 -2.97
N TYR A 20 -0.89 5.26 -4.10
CA TYR A 20 0.48 5.43 -4.57
C TYR A 20 0.46 6.08 -5.95
N ASP A 21 0.91 7.32 -6.00
CA ASP A 21 1.13 8.09 -7.23
C ASP A 21 2.55 7.83 -7.76
N SER A 22 2.61 7.08 -8.86
CA SER A 22 3.82 6.60 -9.52
C SER A 22 4.00 7.21 -10.91
N GLU A 23 5.17 7.01 -11.52
CA GLU A 23 5.43 7.49 -12.89
C GLU A 23 4.51 6.84 -13.95
N ASP A 24 4.02 5.62 -13.69
CA ASP A 24 3.17 4.84 -14.59
C ASP A 24 1.66 5.01 -14.29
N GLY A 25 1.30 5.93 -13.40
CA GLY A 25 -0.07 6.19 -12.96
C GLY A 25 -0.27 5.95 -11.47
N VAL A 26 -1.55 5.96 -11.06
CA VAL A 26 -1.94 5.98 -9.65
C VAL A 26 -2.59 4.67 -9.26
N TYR A 27 -2.05 4.04 -8.22
CA TYR A 27 -2.62 2.83 -7.63
C TYR A 27 -3.43 3.18 -6.40
N LEU A 28 -4.63 2.62 -6.30
CA LEU A 28 -5.43 2.55 -5.07
C LEU A 28 -5.42 1.12 -4.55
N PHE A 29 -4.84 0.92 -3.38
CA PHE A 29 -4.78 -0.37 -2.70
C PHE A 29 -5.86 -0.46 -1.63
N GLY A 30 -6.53 -1.62 -1.56
CA GLY A 30 -7.43 -1.96 -0.46
C GLY A 30 -6.86 -3.03 0.45
N TYR A 31 -7.13 -2.89 1.75
CA TYR A 31 -6.63 -3.78 2.80
C TYR A 31 -7.77 -4.32 3.64
N ASP A 32 -7.70 -5.59 4.01
CA ASP A 32 -8.65 -6.25 4.94
C ASP A 32 -8.30 -6.02 6.42
N LYS A 33 -7.22 -5.26 6.70
CA LYS A 33 -6.70 -4.99 8.04
C LYS A 33 -6.46 -3.50 8.26
N GLU A 34 -6.70 -3.06 9.49
CA GLU A 34 -6.32 -1.72 9.96
C GLU A 34 -4.79 -1.60 10.15
N THR A 35 -4.16 -2.70 10.56
CA THR A 35 -2.70 -2.79 10.69
C THR A 35 -2.03 -2.95 9.33
N ASP A 36 -0.74 -2.59 9.24
CA ASP A 36 0.02 -2.74 8.01
C ASP A 36 0.08 -4.21 7.54
N SER A 37 -0.16 -4.41 6.25
CA SER A 37 -0.31 -5.72 5.60
C SER A 37 -0.14 -5.58 4.10
N SER A 38 -0.15 -6.71 3.38
CA SER A 38 -0.30 -6.70 1.93
C SER A 38 -1.70 -6.22 1.56
N ALA A 39 -1.81 -5.55 0.41
CA ALA A 39 -3.11 -5.26 -0.18
C ALA A 39 -3.82 -6.55 -0.61
N ILE A 40 -5.16 -6.55 -0.56
CA ILE A 40 -6.00 -7.64 -1.07
C ILE A 40 -6.41 -7.40 -2.53
N TRP A 41 -6.32 -6.15 -2.99
CA TRP A 41 -6.54 -5.74 -4.37
C TRP A 41 -5.87 -4.39 -4.64
N ASP A 42 -5.64 -4.12 -5.92
CA ASP A 42 -5.20 -2.84 -6.45
C ASP A 42 -6.06 -2.42 -7.65
N ASN A 43 -6.39 -1.12 -7.71
CA ASN A 43 -7.02 -0.49 -8.86
C ASN A 43 -6.08 0.58 -9.43
N TRP A 44 -6.00 0.67 -10.75
CA TRP A 44 -5.17 1.65 -11.44
C TRP A 44 -6.01 2.81 -11.99
N PHE A 45 -5.47 4.03 -11.87
CA PHE A 45 -6.07 5.27 -12.35
C PHE A 45 -5.01 6.13 -13.04
N GLU A 46 -5.44 6.97 -13.98
CA GLU A 46 -4.55 7.92 -14.65
C GLU A 46 -4.12 9.07 -13.72
N LYS A 47 -4.95 9.42 -12.72
CA LYS A 47 -4.74 10.60 -11.87
C LYS A 47 -5.19 10.37 -10.42
N VAL A 48 -4.57 11.11 -9.50
CA VAL A 48 -4.85 11.02 -8.06
C VAL A 48 -6.30 11.41 -7.76
N GLU A 49 -6.85 12.40 -8.46
CA GLU A 49 -8.23 12.85 -8.26
C GLU A 49 -9.24 11.72 -8.52
N TYR A 50 -8.98 10.85 -9.50
CA TYR A 50 -9.86 9.72 -9.81
C TYR A 50 -9.77 8.61 -8.75
N ALA A 51 -8.59 8.39 -8.18
CA ALA A 51 -8.42 7.46 -7.05
C ALA A 51 -9.12 7.98 -5.78
N ILE A 52 -9.07 9.30 -5.53
CA ILE A 52 -9.80 9.94 -4.43
C ILE A 52 -11.30 9.84 -4.65
N GLU A 53 -11.80 10.09 -5.87
CA GLU A 53 -13.23 9.95 -6.20
C GLU A 53 -13.71 8.50 -6.01
N ALA A 54 -12.95 7.51 -6.50
CA ALA A 54 -13.28 6.09 -6.30
C ALA A 54 -13.31 5.69 -4.82
N SER A 55 -12.51 6.34 -3.98
CA SER A 55 -12.47 6.06 -2.54
C SER A 55 -13.72 6.52 -1.78
N GLN A 56 -14.57 7.35 -2.39
CA GLN A 56 -15.86 7.76 -1.81
C GLN A 56 -16.82 6.57 -1.64
N GLU A 57 -16.70 5.52 -2.45
CA GLU A 57 -17.45 4.25 -2.26
C GLU A 57 -17.19 3.65 -0.87
N TYR A 58 -16.02 3.91 -0.29
CA TYR A 58 -15.59 3.47 1.03
C TYR A 58 -15.80 4.54 2.12
N SER A 59 -16.50 5.63 1.80
CA SER A 59 -16.69 6.79 2.70
C SER A 59 -15.37 7.41 3.20
N VAL A 60 -14.36 7.43 2.33
CA VAL A 60 -13.10 8.14 2.54
C VAL A 60 -13.14 9.43 1.73
N ASP A 61 -13.15 10.56 2.42
CA ASP A 61 -13.17 11.89 1.80
C ASP A 61 -11.75 12.47 1.62
N GLN A 62 -11.64 13.57 0.87
CA GLN A 62 -10.36 14.24 0.60
C GLN A 62 -9.57 14.61 1.89
N ASN A 63 -10.26 14.91 2.98
CA ASN A 63 -9.64 15.31 4.25
C ASN A 63 -9.22 14.13 5.15
N ASP A 64 -9.57 12.90 4.78
CA ASP A 64 -9.24 11.70 5.56
C ASP A 64 -7.85 11.14 5.25
N TRP A 65 -7.27 11.58 4.12
CA TRP A 65 -5.97 11.13 3.66
C TRP A 65 -4.82 11.70 4.50
N GLN A 66 -3.89 10.82 4.83
CA GLN A 66 -2.65 11.17 5.51
C GLN A 66 -1.46 10.77 4.64
N GLU A 67 -0.52 11.68 4.44
CA GLU A 67 0.70 11.39 3.70
C GLU A 67 1.59 10.44 4.50
N ILE A 68 2.16 9.45 3.81
CA ILE A 68 3.11 8.47 4.37
C ILE A 68 4.40 8.49 3.54
N PRO A 69 5.55 8.19 4.15
CA PRO A 69 6.82 8.22 3.43
C PRO A 69 6.89 7.14 2.35
N ASP A 70 7.71 7.39 1.33
CA ASP A 70 8.09 6.34 0.38
C ASP A 70 8.83 5.20 1.10
N PRO A 71 8.66 3.95 0.63
CA PRO A 71 9.30 2.82 1.26
C PRO A 71 10.81 2.84 0.99
N MET A 72 11.56 2.02 1.71
CA MET A 72 12.98 1.82 1.41
C MET A 72 13.18 1.26 0.00
N GLU A 73 14.36 1.48 -0.59
CA GLU A 73 14.70 0.93 -1.90
C GLU A 73 14.43 -0.59 -1.96
N ASN A 74 13.87 -1.05 -3.08
CA ASN A 74 13.43 -2.43 -3.32
C ASN A 74 12.23 -2.92 -2.48
N CYS A 75 11.71 -2.12 -1.55
CA CYS A 75 10.50 -2.47 -0.81
C CYS A 75 9.23 -2.23 -1.64
N GLN A 76 8.14 -2.88 -1.24
CA GLN A 76 6.86 -2.77 -1.91
C GLN A 76 6.16 -1.47 -1.53
N HIS A 77 5.49 -0.84 -2.50
CA HIS A 77 4.76 0.41 -2.28
C HIS A 77 3.40 0.21 -1.63
N ASP A 78 2.87 -1.03 -1.57
CA ASP A 78 1.64 -1.37 -0.86
C ASP A 78 1.86 -1.61 0.66
N TRP A 79 3.10 -1.55 1.16
CA TRP A 79 3.43 -1.68 2.59
C TRP A 79 3.97 -0.39 3.18
N ILE A 80 3.59 -0.05 4.42
CA ILE A 80 4.20 1.07 5.15
C ILE A 80 5.57 0.65 5.71
N GLU A 81 5.61 -0.52 6.34
CA GLU A 81 6.83 -1.13 6.84
C GLU A 81 7.72 -1.65 5.70
N PRO A 82 9.03 -1.73 5.92
CA PRO A 82 9.98 -2.24 4.92
C PRO A 82 9.77 -3.74 4.67
N VAL A 83 8.99 -4.05 3.64
CA VAL A 83 8.73 -5.39 3.11
C VAL A 83 9.15 -5.45 1.65
N ARG A 84 9.87 -6.50 1.25
CA ARG A 84 10.33 -6.69 -0.14
C ARG A 84 10.21 -8.13 -0.58
N VAL A 85 10.28 -8.34 -1.90
CA VAL A 85 10.46 -9.68 -2.48
C VAL A 85 11.88 -10.14 -2.19
N LYS A 86 12.04 -11.35 -1.68
CA LYS A 86 13.34 -11.94 -1.35
C LYS A 86 14.27 -11.95 -2.56
N GLY A 87 15.50 -11.49 -2.37
CA GLY A 87 16.52 -11.44 -3.43
C GLY A 87 16.34 -10.33 -4.47
N ARG A 88 15.37 -9.43 -4.30
CA ARG A 88 15.13 -8.30 -5.22
C ARG A 88 16.33 -7.34 -5.27
N GLU A 89 16.98 -7.10 -4.14
CA GLU A 89 18.14 -6.21 -4.00
C GLU A 89 19.40 -6.72 -4.74
N ILE A 90 19.49 -8.02 -5.00
CA ILE A 90 20.59 -8.63 -5.77
C ILE A 90 20.17 -8.98 -7.20
N GLY A 91 19.00 -8.50 -7.66
CA GLY A 91 18.48 -8.77 -9.00
C GLY A 91 18.04 -10.23 -9.23
N LYS A 92 17.76 -10.98 -8.16
CA LYS A 92 17.29 -12.38 -8.21
C LYS A 92 16.00 -12.56 -7.39
N PRO A 93 14.89 -11.92 -7.78
CA PRO A 93 13.66 -11.96 -7.02
C PRO A 93 13.05 -13.38 -6.98
N GLU A 94 12.74 -13.85 -5.77
CA GLU A 94 11.91 -15.03 -5.54
C GLU A 94 10.45 -14.59 -5.42
N TRP A 95 9.78 -14.39 -6.56
CA TRP A 95 8.39 -13.92 -6.61
C TRP A 95 7.46 -14.75 -5.72
N GLY A 96 6.60 -14.05 -4.96
CA GLY A 96 5.71 -14.67 -3.97
C GLY A 96 6.35 -14.97 -2.61
N LYS A 97 7.66 -14.76 -2.44
CA LYS A 97 8.33 -14.85 -1.13
C LYS A 97 8.71 -13.46 -0.64
N LEU A 98 8.11 -13.06 0.47
CA LEU A 98 8.33 -11.76 1.07
C LEU A 98 9.23 -11.87 2.30
N GLU A 99 10.00 -10.82 2.55
CA GLU A 99 10.75 -10.63 3.77
C GLU A 99 10.54 -9.22 4.31
N LYS A 100 10.52 -9.11 5.64
CA LYS A 100 10.35 -7.85 6.38
C LYS A 100 11.62 -7.51 7.15
N LEU A 101 11.99 -6.24 7.17
CA LEU A 101 13.13 -5.77 7.98
C LEU A 101 12.71 -5.62 9.44
N VAL A 102 13.29 -6.45 10.31
CA VAL A 102 13.07 -6.43 11.77
C VAL A 102 14.41 -6.32 12.46
N ASN A 103 14.62 -5.25 13.24
CA ASN A 103 15.87 -5.00 13.98
C ASN A 103 17.14 -5.09 13.09
N GLY A 104 17.05 -4.55 11.86
CA GLY A 104 18.17 -4.53 10.91
C GLY A 104 18.44 -5.87 10.20
N LYS A 105 17.56 -6.87 10.35
CA LYS A 105 17.65 -8.17 9.65
C LYS A 105 16.39 -8.44 8.86
N TRP A 106 16.55 -8.98 7.65
CA TRP A 106 15.43 -9.45 6.85
C TRP A 106 14.96 -10.82 7.35
N ILE A 107 13.66 -10.94 7.60
CA ILE A 107 13.00 -12.14 8.11
C ILE A 107 11.88 -12.52 7.15
N ASP A 108 11.80 -13.79 6.76
CA ASP A 108 10.74 -14.31 5.90
C ASP A 108 9.35 -14.09 6.56
N LEU A 109 8.37 -13.65 5.75
CA LEU A 109 6.97 -13.46 6.15
C LEU A 109 6.12 -14.71 5.88
#